data_AF-A0A1I2CVQ6-F1
#
_entry.id   AF-A0A1I2CVQ6-F1
#
_cell.length_a   1.000
_cell.length_b   1.000
_cell.length_c   1.000
_cell.angle_alpha   90.00
_cell.angle_beta   90.00
_cell.angle_gamma   90.00
#
_symmetry.space_group_name_H-M   'P 1'
#
loop_
_entity.id
_entity.type
_entity.pdbx_description
1 polymer ?
#
loop_
_entity_poly.entity_id
_entity_poly.type
_entity_poly.pdbx_seq_one_letter_code
_entity_poly.pdbx_strand_id
1 'polypeptide(L)'
;MHEQPLEGPLVGEDGEVGYRGVTACQAVGISYRQLDYWARTTLVVPSVRDASGSGTQRLYSFRDLVVLKVVKRLLDAGVSLQNIRRAIDTLRSRGVDDLAEITLISDGTTVYECRSPEEVVDLLQGGQGVFGIAIGGAFKEIQGSLSHLPAEPVSGPQPVGAAAAPDENDELAARRARRRAG
;
A
#
# COMPACT_ATOMS: atom_id res chain seq x y z
N MET A 1 43.91 0.91 -1.61
CA MET A 1 42.84 -0.07 -1.39
C MET A 1 41.61 0.74 -1.04
N HIS A 2 40.81 1.10 -2.03
CA HIS A 2 39.59 1.89 -1.85
C HIS A 2 38.43 0.92 -1.72
N GLU A 3 37.97 0.70 -0.49
CA GLU A 3 36.68 0.04 -0.24
C GLU A 3 35.58 0.98 -0.74
N GLN A 4 34.92 0.58 -1.84
CA GLN A 4 33.65 1.18 -2.23
C GLN A 4 32.57 0.66 -1.26
N PRO A 5 31.70 1.54 -0.72
CA PRO A 5 30.56 1.07 0.05
C PRO A 5 29.59 0.34 -0.89
N LEU A 6 29.09 -0.82 -0.45
CA LEU A 6 27.98 -1.51 -1.09
C LEU A 6 26.76 -0.57 -1.11
N GLU A 7 26.55 0.12 -2.22
CA GLU A 7 25.24 0.68 -2.52
C GLU A 7 24.29 -0.51 -2.72
N GLY A 8 23.40 -0.71 -1.75
CA GLY A 8 22.26 -1.59 -1.93
C GLY A 8 21.48 -1.16 -3.17
N PRO A 9 20.83 -2.09 -3.89
CA PRO A 9 20.20 -1.78 -5.17
C PRO A 9 19.24 -0.59 -5.01
N LEU A 10 19.58 0.51 -5.69
CA LEU A 10 18.71 1.64 -5.89
C LEU A 10 17.51 1.15 -6.70
N VAL A 11 16.34 1.22 -6.06
CA VAL A 11 15.03 0.94 -6.64
C VAL A 11 14.87 1.71 -7.96
N GLY A 12 14.47 1.03 -9.03
CA GLY A 12 14.08 1.74 -10.25
C GLY A 12 14.01 0.92 -11.53
N GLU A 13 13.26 -0.20 -11.55
CA GLU A 13 12.40 -0.59 -12.69
C GLU A 13 11.28 -1.49 -12.12
N ASP A 14 10.02 -1.12 -12.34
CA ASP A 14 8.79 -1.79 -11.87
C ASP A 14 8.58 -3.23 -12.43
N GLY A 15 9.64 -3.92 -12.87
CA GLY A 15 9.55 -5.16 -13.64
C GLY A 15 10.13 -6.41 -12.99
N GLU A 16 11.05 -6.31 -12.03
CA GLU A 16 11.85 -7.48 -11.63
C GLU A 16 11.39 -8.16 -10.35
N VAL A 17 10.81 -7.43 -9.40
CA VAL A 17 10.36 -7.98 -8.12
C VAL A 17 8.94 -7.58 -7.74
N GLY A 18 8.24 -8.48 -7.05
CA GLY A 18 6.91 -8.26 -6.48
C GLY A 18 6.82 -8.79 -5.04
N TYR A 19 5.87 -8.25 -4.29
CA TYR A 19 5.71 -8.55 -2.87
C TYR A 19 4.43 -9.34 -2.63
N ARG A 20 4.53 -10.45 -1.89
CA ARG A 20 3.35 -11.24 -1.50
C ARG A 20 2.46 -10.44 -0.55
N GLY A 21 1.18 -10.84 -0.47
CA GLY A 21 0.22 -10.18 0.42
C GLY A 21 0.66 -10.10 1.88
N VAL A 22 1.36 -11.11 2.40
CA VAL A 22 1.93 -11.07 3.76
C VAL A 22 2.98 -9.98 3.93
N THR A 23 3.91 -9.87 2.97
CA THR A 23 4.93 -8.81 2.95
C THR A 23 4.28 -7.43 2.83
N ALA A 24 3.28 -7.29 1.95
CA ALA A 24 2.53 -6.04 1.80
C ALA A 24 1.81 -5.64 3.09
N CYS A 25 1.15 -6.58 3.77
CA CYS A 25 0.49 -6.34 5.06
C CYS A 25 1.48 -5.85 6.11
N GLN A 26 2.65 -6.50 6.20
CA GLN A 26 3.68 -6.15 7.18
C GLN A 26 4.30 -4.78 6.92
N ALA A 27 4.70 -4.50 5.67
CA ALA A 27 5.31 -3.22 5.31
C ALA A 27 4.32 -2.04 5.43
N VAL A 28 3.06 -2.24 5.07
CA VAL A 28 2.03 -1.18 5.13
C VAL A 28 1.50 -1.01 6.56
N GLY A 29 1.43 -2.09 7.33
CA GLY A 29 0.79 -2.12 8.65
C GLY A 29 -0.73 -2.25 8.56
N ILE A 30 -1.22 -3.16 7.70
CA ILE A 30 -2.64 -3.48 7.53
C ILE A 30 -2.89 -4.97 7.75
N SER A 31 -4.12 -5.32 8.10
CA SER A 31 -4.52 -6.73 8.16
C SER A 31 -4.70 -7.33 6.76
N TYR A 32 -4.55 -8.65 6.65
CA TYR A 32 -4.82 -9.38 5.41
C TYR A 32 -6.26 -9.17 4.92
N ARG A 33 -7.22 -9.05 5.84
CA ARG A 33 -8.62 -8.77 5.51
C ARG A 33 -8.80 -7.39 4.87
N GLN A 34 -8.09 -6.37 5.35
CA GLN A 34 -8.11 -5.04 4.72
C GLN A 34 -7.53 -5.11 3.31
N LEU A 35 -6.38 -5.78 3.15
CA LEU A 35 -5.76 -5.97 1.83
C LEU A 35 -6.70 -6.70 0.86
N ASP A 36 -7.28 -7.83 1.26
CA ASP A 36 -8.21 -8.59 0.42
C ASP A 36 -9.49 -7.81 0.09
N TYR A 37 -10.05 -7.09 1.07
CA TYR A 37 -11.20 -6.24 0.84
C TYR A 37 -10.90 -5.12 -0.18
N TRP A 38 -9.74 -4.47 -0.08
CA TRP A 38 -9.33 -3.41 -1.01
C TRP A 38 -9.06 -3.94 -2.42
N ALA A 39 -8.46 -5.12 -2.55
CA ALA A 39 -8.28 -5.80 -3.83
C ALA A 39 -9.63 -6.18 -4.46
N ARG A 40 -10.51 -6.82 -3.70
CA ARG A 40 -11.82 -7.27 -4.17
C ARG A 40 -12.77 -6.12 -4.53
N THR A 41 -12.64 -4.98 -3.85
CA THR A 41 -13.41 -3.77 -4.17
C THR A 41 -12.69 -2.83 -5.15
N THR A 42 -11.60 -3.29 -5.76
CA THR A 42 -10.76 -2.59 -6.75
C THR A 42 -10.16 -1.26 -6.27
N LEU A 43 -10.18 -1.00 -4.96
CA LEU A 43 -9.59 0.19 -4.37
C LEU A 43 -8.07 0.21 -4.54
N VAL A 44 -7.41 -0.93 -4.34
CA VAL A 44 -6.01 -1.17 -4.69
C VAL A 44 -5.89 -2.62 -5.12
N VAL A 45 -5.45 -2.85 -6.35
CA VAL A 45 -5.25 -4.19 -6.94
C VAL A 45 -3.76 -4.43 -7.15
N PRO A 46 -3.29 -5.69 -7.08
CA PRO A 46 -1.90 -6.00 -7.40
C PRO A 46 -1.60 -5.65 -8.87
N SER A 47 -0.55 -4.85 -9.10
CA SER A 47 -0.12 -4.45 -10.45
C SER A 47 0.83 -5.44 -11.11
N VAL A 48 1.55 -6.25 -10.31
CA VAL A 48 2.54 -7.21 -10.82
C VAL A 48 1.87 -8.52 -11.25
N ARG A 49 1.03 -9.08 -10.38
CA ARG A 49 0.31 -10.31 -10.67
C ARG A 49 -0.96 -10.40 -9.86
N ASP A 50 -2.10 -10.59 -10.52
CA ASP A 50 -3.34 -10.95 -9.85
C ASP A 50 -3.45 -12.46 -9.63
N ALA A 51 -4.33 -12.88 -8.72
CA ALA A 51 -4.63 -14.29 -8.51
C ALA A 51 -5.71 -14.75 -9.51
N SER A 52 -5.34 -15.61 -10.46
CA SER A 52 -6.22 -16.20 -11.47
C SER A 52 -6.48 -17.70 -11.22
N GLY A 53 -6.75 -18.11 -9.97
CA GLY A 53 -7.12 -19.48 -9.60
C GLY A 53 -6.34 -20.06 -8.41
N SER A 54 -6.64 -21.31 -8.06
CA SER A 54 -5.97 -22.04 -6.97
C SER A 54 -4.48 -22.23 -7.30
N GLY A 55 -3.59 -21.64 -6.50
CA GLY A 55 -2.14 -21.74 -6.64
C GLY A 55 -1.44 -20.52 -7.26
N THR A 56 -2.19 -19.52 -7.74
CA THR A 56 -1.62 -18.21 -8.13
C THR A 56 -1.64 -17.28 -6.92
N GLN A 57 -0.52 -16.59 -6.66
CA GLN A 57 -0.43 -15.63 -5.57
C GLN A 57 -0.38 -14.22 -6.12
N ARG A 58 -1.08 -13.31 -5.44
CA ARG A 58 -1.02 -11.88 -5.74
C ARG A 58 0.38 -11.35 -5.43
N LEU A 59 0.96 -10.64 -6.39
CA LEU A 59 2.20 -9.90 -6.22
C LEU A 59 1.90 -8.42 -6.40
N TYR A 60 2.32 -7.64 -5.41
CA TYR A 60 2.17 -6.19 -5.38
C TYR A 60 3.51 -5.55 -5.77
N SER A 61 3.48 -4.49 -6.57
CA SER A 61 4.68 -3.67 -6.85
C SER A 61 5.03 -2.80 -5.64
N PHE A 62 6.25 -2.24 -5.62
CA PHE A 62 6.60 -1.20 -4.63
C PHE A 62 5.56 -0.06 -4.63
N ARG A 63 5.14 0.37 -5.82
CA ARG A 63 4.12 1.39 -6.01
C ARG A 63 2.79 1.03 -5.36
N ASP A 64 2.35 -0.22 -5.51
CA ASP A 64 1.11 -0.69 -4.86
C ASP A 64 1.21 -0.53 -3.33
N LEU A 65 2.36 -0.86 -2.73
CA LEU A 65 2.56 -0.71 -1.29
C LEU A 65 2.51 0.75 -0.84
N VAL A 66 3.08 1.68 -1.61
CA VAL A 66 2.97 3.13 -1.33
C VAL A 66 1.50 3.56 -1.40
N VAL A 67 0.76 3.14 -2.43
CA VAL A 67 -0.66 3.44 -2.56
C VAL A 67 -1.47 2.84 -1.41
N LEU A 68 -1.22 1.59 -1.01
CA LEU A 68 -1.85 0.95 0.15
C LEU A 68 -1.60 1.76 1.44
N LYS A 69 -0.38 2.28 1.64
CA LYS A 69 -0.04 3.12 2.80
C LYS A 69 -0.80 4.44 2.80
N VAL A 70 -0.91 5.09 1.64
CA VAL A 70 -1.67 6.33 1.47
C VAL A 70 -3.16 6.08 1.74
N VAL A 71 -3.76 5.02 1.17
CA VAL A 71 -5.14 4.62 1.43
C VAL A 71 -5.38 4.40 2.93
N LYS A 72 -4.48 3.68 3.61
CA LYS A 72 -4.56 3.47 5.05
C LYS A 72 -4.60 4.80 5.80
N ARG A 73 -3.67 5.72 5.52
CA ARG A 73 -3.59 7.03 6.20
C ARG A 73 -4.82 7.89 5.96
N LEU A 74 -5.36 7.89 4.74
CA LEU A 74 -6.60 8.60 4.43
C LEU A 74 -7.79 8.02 5.21
N LEU A 75 -7.90 6.69 5.29
CA LEU A 75 -8.96 6.03 6.08
C LEU A 75 -8.81 6.30 7.59
N ASP A 76 -7.59 6.22 8.13
CA ASP A 76 -7.31 6.52 9.54
C ASP A 76 -7.67 7.98 9.89
N ALA A 77 -7.52 8.90 8.93
CA ALA A 77 -7.91 10.31 9.07
C ALA A 77 -9.42 10.56 8.85
N GLY A 78 -10.21 9.51 8.58
CA GLY A 78 -11.66 9.62 8.41
C GLY A 78 -12.12 10.11 7.03
N VAL A 79 -11.22 10.13 6.03
CA VAL A 79 -11.58 10.50 4.66
C VAL A 79 -12.52 9.45 4.06
N SER A 80 -13.59 9.91 3.40
CA SER A 80 -14.58 9.01 2.81
C SER A 80 -13.97 8.12 1.71
N LEU A 81 -14.48 6.90 1.57
CA LEU A 81 -14.01 5.95 0.55
C LEU A 81 -14.14 6.51 -0.88
N GLN A 82 -15.16 7.33 -1.13
CA GLN A 82 -15.36 7.98 -2.42
C GLN A 82 -14.24 8.97 -2.75
N ASN A 83 -13.83 9.78 -1.78
CA ASN A 83 -12.75 10.74 -1.94
C ASN A 83 -11.40 10.04 -2.07
N ILE A 84 -11.21 8.95 -1.33
CA ILE A 84 -10.01 8.12 -1.46
C ILE A 84 -9.92 7.57 -2.89
N ARG A 85 -10.99 7.01 -3.45
CA ARG A 85 -10.96 6.50 -4.84
C ARG A 85 -10.52 7.57 -5.83
N ARG A 86 -11.10 8.78 -5.73
CA ARG A 86 -10.70 9.92 -6.58
C ARG A 86 -9.22 10.25 -6.44
N ALA A 87 -8.71 10.34 -5.21
CA ALA A 87 -7.30 10.66 -4.94
C ALA A 87 -6.35 9.58 -5.51
N ILE A 88 -6.69 8.30 -5.34
CA ILE A 88 -5.87 7.20 -5.84
C ILE A 88 -5.87 7.13 -7.36
N ASP A 89 -7.00 7.38 -8.03
CA ASP A 89 -7.05 7.41 -9.48
C ASP A 89 -6.09 8.47 -10.06
N THR A 90 -5.97 9.63 -9.40
CA THR A 90 -5.00 10.69 -9.77
C THR A 90 -3.55 10.27 -9.56
N LEU A 91 -3.27 9.46 -8.53
CA LEU A 91 -1.92 8.94 -8.28
C LEU A 91 -1.54 7.85 -9.28
N ARG A 92 -2.53 7.05 -9.69
CA ARG A 92 -2.34 5.93 -10.61
C ARG A 92 -1.91 6.35 -12.01
N SER A 93 -2.17 7.59 -12.44
CA SER A 93 -1.74 8.10 -13.74
C SER A 93 -0.28 8.57 -13.79
N ARG A 94 0.49 8.44 -12.70
CA ARG A 94 1.82 9.05 -12.55
C ARG A 94 2.95 8.06 -12.30
N GLY A 95 4.18 8.48 -12.61
CA GLY A 95 5.39 7.71 -12.34
C GLY A 95 5.65 7.56 -10.83
N VAL A 96 6.49 6.60 -10.47
CA VAL A 96 6.85 6.32 -9.07
C VAL A 96 7.66 7.48 -8.46
N ASP A 97 8.54 8.09 -9.24
CA ASP A 97 9.37 9.22 -8.79
C ASP A 97 8.54 10.47 -8.50
N ASP A 98 7.52 10.74 -9.33
CA ASP A 98 6.59 11.85 -9.13
C ASP A 98 5.79 11.75 -7.83
N LEU A 99 5.59 10.53 -7.30
CA LEU A 99 4.85 10.32 -6.05
C LEU A 99 5.58 10.92 -4.85
N ALA A 100 6.92 10.97 -4.87
CA ALA A 100 7.70 11.42 -3.73
C ALA A 100 7.51 12.91 -3.41
N GLU A 101 7.18 13.72 -4.41
CA GLU A 101 7.00 15.18 -4.28
C GLU A 101 5.56 15.59 -3.97
N ILE A 102 4.62 14.65 -3.98
CA ILE A 102 3.19 14.93 -3.80
C ILE A 102 2.81 14.96 -2.32
N THR A 103 2.01 15.95 -1.95
CA THR A 103 1.27 15.99 -0.70
C THR A 103 -0.23 16.00 -0.99
N LEU A 104 -0.96 15.02 -0.45
CA LEU A 104 -2.42 15.05 -0.51
C LEU A 104 -2.97 15.89 0.64
N ILE A 105 -3.81 16.87 0.33
CA ILE A 105 -4.49 17.70 1.33
C ILE A 105 -5.98 17.36 1.31
N SER A 106 -6.58 17.13 2.46
CA SER A 106 -8.01 16.83 2.59
C SER A 106 -8.68 17.82 3.54
N ASP A 107 -9.78 18.43 3.09
CA ASP A 107 -10.68 19.26 3.94
C ASP A 107 -11.83 18.42 4.56
N GLY A 108 -11.80 17.10 4.37
CA GLY A 108 -12.83 16.15 4.81
C GLY A 108 -13.91 15.88 3.75
N THR A 109 -14.08 16.78 2.79
CA THR A 109 -15.05 16.66 1.68
C THR A 109 -14.39 16.46 0.32
N THR A 110 -13.18 16.96 0.14
CA THR A 110 -12.40 16.90 -1.10
C THR A 110 -10.94 16.60 -0.77
N VAL A 111 -10.26 15.89 -1.66
CA VAL A 111 -8.82 15.65 -1.59
C VAL A 111 -8.15 16.37 -2.76
N TYR A 112 -7.21 17.22 -2.43
CA TYR A 112 -6.38 17.98 -3.35
C TYR A 112 -5.00 17.37 -3.40
N GLU A 113 -4.37 17.51 -4.55
CA GLU A 113 -2.97 17.18 -4.72
C GLU A 113 -2.18 18.48 -4.75
N CYS A 114 -1.30 18.67 -3.79
CA CYS A 114 -0.43 19.83 -3.69
C CYS A 114 1.01 19.41 -3.97
N ARG A 115 1.70 20.20 -4.79
CA ARG A 115 3.14 20.01 -5.08
C ARG A 115 4.02 21.11 -4.49
N SER A 116 3.40 22.16 -3.97
CA SER A 116 4.09 23.30 -3.41
C SER A 116 3.48 23.71 -2.06
N PRO A 117 4.27 24.26 -1.13
CA PRO A 117 3.73 24.80 0.12
C PRO A 117 2.69 25.91 -0.10
N GLU A 118 2.84 26.69 -1.17
CA GLU A 118 1.93 27.79 -1.53
C GLU A 118 0.51 27.27 -1.81
N GLU A 119 0.37 26.18 -2.58
CA GLU A 119 -0.93 25.54 -2.82
C GLU A 119 -1.62 25.07 -1.54
N VAL A 120 -0.84 24.64 -0.53
CA VAL A 120 -1.38 24.24 0.78
C VAL A 120 -1.86 25.47 1.56
N VAL A 121 -1.09 26.56 1.52
CA VAL A 121 -1.44 27.82 2.19
C VAL A 121 -2.73 28.40 1.62
N ASP A 122 -2.91 28.35 0.30
CA ASP A 122 -4.12 28.85 -0.37
C ASP A 122 -5.38 28.12 0.10
N LEU A 123 -5.30 26.80 0.33
CA LEU A 123 -6.40 26.02 0.90
C LEU A 123 -6.71 26.41 2.36
N LEU A 124 -5.69 26.73 3.15
CA LEU A 124 -5.84 27.15 4.55
C LEU A 124 -6.45 28.55 4.70
N GLN A 125 -6.19 29.45 3.74
CA GLN A 125 -6.71 30.83 3.77
C GLN A 125 -8.25 30.88 3.73
N GLY A 126 -8.92 29.82 3.28
CA GLY A 126 -10.38 29.67 3.35
C GLY A 126 -10.96 29.50 4.76
N GLY A 127 -10.11 29.40 5.80
CA GLY A 127 -10.54 29.22 7.20
C GLY A 127 -10.98 27.79 7.54
N GLN A 128 -10.70 26.84 6.65
CA GLN A 128 -11.06 25.44 6.79
C GLN A 128 -9.89 24.65 7.39
N GLY A 129 -10.19 23.70 8.29
CA GLY A 129 -9.18 22.76 8.79
C GLY A 129 -8.86 21.72 7.71
N VAL A 130 -7.57 21.51 7.42
CA VAL A 130 -7.13 20.51 6.45
C VAL A 130 -6.17 19.50 7.10
N PHE A 131 -6.19 18.28 6.57
CA PHE A 131 -5.25 17.23 6.92
C PHE A 131 -4.35 16.92 5.72
N GLY A 132 -3.04 16.93 5.93
CA GLY A 132 -2.05 16.66 4.89
C GLY A 132 -1.37 15.31 5.04
N ILE A 133 -1.22 14.59 3.92
CA ILE A 133 -0.45 13.36 3.81
C ILE A 133 0.64 13.55 2.76
N ALA A 134 1.87 13.75 3.21
CA ALA A 134 3.04 13.75 2.33
C ALA A 134 3.32 12.32 1.85
N ILE A 135 3.23 12.08 0.54
CA ILE A 135 3.43 10.77 -0.06
C ILE A 135 4.92 10.38 -0.01
N GLY A 136 5.84 11.33 -0.15
CA GLY A 136 7.28 11.08 0.02
C GLY A 136 7.64 10.48 1.38
N GLY A 137 6.88 10.79 2.45
CA GLY A 137 7.04 10.13 3.74
C GLY A 137 6.63 8.66 3.72
N ALA A 138 5.46 8.37 3.12
CA ALA A 138 4.99 6.99 2.93
C ALA A 138 5.95 6.18 2.05
N PHE A 139 6.51 6.78 1.00
CA PHE A 139 7.52 6.17 0.15
C PHE A 139 8.74 5.72 0.96
N LYS A 140 9.35 6.63 1.72
CA LYS A 140 10.54 6.35 2.55
C LYS A 140 10.27 5.28 3.61
N GLU A 141 9.09 5.30 4.22
CA GLU A 141 8.67 4.27 5.19
C GLU A 141 8.54 2.89 4.56
N ILE A 142 7.94 2.79 3.38
CA ILE A 142 7.81 1.52 2.66
C ILE A 142 9.20 1.02 2.23
N GLN A 143 10.04 1.88 1.67
CA GLN A 143 11.41 1.53 1.30
C GLN A 143 12.21 0.99 2.49
N GLY A 144 12.14 1.67 3.65
CA GLY A 144 12.81 1.23 4.87
C GLY A 144 12.20 -0.04 5.48
N SER A 145 10.91 -0.30 5.26
CA SER A 145 10.29 -1.56 5.72
C SER A 145 10.72 -2.74 4.85
N LEU A 146 10.84 -2.52 3.54
CA LEU A 146 11.14 -3.57 2.57
C LEU A 146 12.61 -4.01 2.55
N SER A 147 13.54 -3.20 3.05
CA SER A 147 14.96 -3.56 3.13
C SER A 147 15.24 -4.84 3.94
N HIS A 148 14.27 -5.29 4.73
CA HIS A 148 14.38 -6.50 5.56
C HIS A 148 13.33 -7.57 5.24
N LEU A 149 12.52 -7.38 4.19
CA LEU A 149 11.39 -8.26 3.89
C LEU A 149 11.58 -9.03 2.57
N PRO A 150 10.98 -10.23 2.44
CA PRO A 150 11.13 -11.04 1.24
C PRO A 150 10.51 -10.37 0.01
N ALA A 151 11.24 -10.39 -1.11
CA ALA A 151 10.79 -9.99 -2.44
C ALA A 151 10.81 -11.23 -3.36
N GLU A 152 9.86 -11.30 -4.30
CA GLU A 152 9.73 -12.41 -5.24
C GLU A 152 10.06 -11.95 -6.66
N PRO A 153 10.87 -12.70 -7.42
CA PRO A 153 11.13 -12.36 -8.82
C PRO A 153 9.85 -12.51 -9.66
N VAL A 154 9.55 -11.50 -10.48
CA VAL A 154 8.34 -11.46 -11.32
C VAL A 154 8.35 -12.56 -12.38
N SER A 155 9.52 -12.98 -12.85
CA SER A 155 9.70 -14.06 -13.84
C SER A 155 9.98 -15.44 -13.25
N GLY A 156 9.93 -15.61 -11.92
CA GLY A 156 10.27 -16.88 -11.26
C GLY A 156 9.25 -18.00 -11.52
N PRO A 157 9.67 -19.28 -11.54
CA PRO A 157 8.77 -20.41 -11.65
C PRO A 157 7.75 -20.38 -10.51
N GLN A 158 6.47 -20.54 -10.85
CA GLN A 158 5.38 -20.53 -9.89
C GLN A 158 5.59 -21.67 -8.88
N PRO A 159 5.75 -21.40 -7.57
CA PRO A 159 5.86 -22.46 -6.60
C PRO A 159 4.53 -23.21 -6.55
N VAL A 160 4.53 -24.43 -7.08
CA VAL A 160 3.44 -25.39 -6.92
C VAL A 160 3.36 -25.76 -5.44
N GLY A 161 2.32 -25.29 -4.75
CA GLY A 161 1.93 -25.82 -3.44
C GLY A 161 2.57 -25.20 -2.19
N ALA A 162 2.87 -23.90 -2.16
CA ALA A 162 3.05 -23.22 -0.87
C ALA A 162 1.67 -22.96 -0.24
N ALA A 163 1.32 -23.79 0.75
CA ALA A 163 0.09 -23.67 1.53
C ALA A 163 -0.11 -22.22 2.00
N ALA A 164 -1.32 -21.71 1.76
CA ALA A 164 -1.78 -20.45 2.34
C ALA A 164 -1.46 -20.47 3.84
N ALA A 165 -0.83 -19.41 4.34
CA ALA A 165 -0.56 -19.25 5.76
C ALA A 165 -1.85 -19.54 6.56
N PRO A 166 -1.79 -20.33 7.64
CA PRO A 166 -2.97 -20.70 8.40
C PRO A 166 -3.64 -19.45 8.96
N ASP A 167 -4.94 -19.33 8.71
CA ASP A 167 -5.78 -18.23 9.18
C ASP A 167 -5.99 -18.36 10.69
N GLU A 168 -5.20 -17.62 11.48
CA GLU A 168 -5.30 -17.56 12.95
C GLU A 168 -6.70 -17.12 13.42
N ASN A 169 -7.54 -16.53 12.55
CA ASN A 169 -8.90 -16.14 12.91
C ASN A 169 -9.92 -17.28 12.92
N ASP A 170 -9.66 -18.39 12.23
CA ASP A 170 -10.60 -19.53 12.23
C ASP A 170 -10.62 -20.22 13.60
N GLU A 171 -9.47 -20.22 14.30
CA GLU A 171 -9.38 -20.77 15.65
C GLU A 171 -10.12 -19.89 16.69
N LEU A 172 -10.06 -18.55 16.54
CA LEU A 172 -10.77 -17.62 17.43
C LEU A 172 -12.28 -17.61 17.19
N ALA A 173 -12.71 -17.70 15.92
CA ALA A 173 -14.11 -17.81 15.54
C ALA A 173 -14.72 -19.14 16.01
N ALA A 174 -14.00 -20.25 15.85
CA ALA A 174 -14.39 -21.56 16.37
C ALA A 174 -14.47 -21.58 17.91
N ARG A 175 -13.53 -20.93 18.61
CA ARG A 175 -13.57 -20.78 20.08
C ARG A 175 -14.77 -19.95 20.55
N ARG A 176 -15.15 -18.90 19.82
CA ARG A 176 -16.34 -18.09 20.14
C ARG A 176 -17.65 -18.84 19.90
N ALA A 177 -17.72 -19.67 18.85
CA ALA A 177 -18.88 -20.51 18.57
C ALA A 177 -19.09 -21.57 19.67
N ARG A 178 -18.02 -22.23 20.12
CA ARG A 178 -18.09 -23.25 21.19
C ARG A 178 -18.51 -22.68 22.56
N ARG A 179 -18.21 -21.40 22.84
CA ARG A 179 -18.66 -20.72 24.08
C ARG A 179 -20.12 -20.26 24.05
N ARG A 180 -20.76 -20.15 22.88
CA ARG A 180 -22.18 -19.74 22.76
C ARG A 180 -23.15 -20.92 22.69
N ALA A 181 -22.63 -22.15 22.54
CA ALA A 181 -23.42 -23.37 22.42
C ALA A 181 -23.43 -24.21 23.71
N GLY A 182 -23.08 -23.62 24.85
CA GLY A 182 -23.12 -24.25 26.18
C GLY A 182 -23.98 -23.45 27.13
#